data_AF-A0AAV7HS91-F1
#
_entry.id   AF-A0AAV7HS91-F1
#
_cell.length_a   1.000
_cell.length_b   1.000
_cell.length_c   1.000
_cell.angle_alpha   90.00
_cell.angle_beta   90.00
_cell.angle_gamma   90.00
#
_symmetry.space_group_name_H-M   'P 1'
#
loop_
_entity.id
_entity.type
_entity.pdbx_description
1 polymer ?
#
loop_
_entity_poly.entity_id
_entity_poly.type
_entity_poly.pdbx_seq_one_letter_code
_entity_poly.pdbx_strand_id
1 'polypeptide(L)'
;MESFHINAIAFLHLLFLSFSELFSELFSINCTVFGQCPQAESLALLQLKRGFTFVDQHKTWIPKTNCCNWEGVTCDEWRRVIGLDLSNQLIEDN
;
A
#
# COMPACT_ATOMS: atom_id res chain seq x y z
N MET A 1 -28.08 7.55 -43.43
CA MET A 1 -26.77 7.10 -42.91
C MET A 1 -26.44 7.74 -41.55
N GLU A 2 -27.02 8.91 -41.25
CA GLU A 2 -26.91 9.63 -39.98
C GLU A 2 -27.44 8.88 -38.73
N SER A 3 -28.58 8.20 -38.85
CA SER A 3 -29.22 7.51 -37.70
C SER A 3 -28.40 6.32 -37.19
N PHE A 4 -27.70 5.62 -38.09
CA PHE A 4 -26.79 4.53 -37.73
C PHE A 4 -25.56 5.05 -36.98
N HIS A 5 -25.07 6.23 -37.38
CA HIS A 5 -23.92 6.88 -36.75
C HIS A 5 -24.24 7.38 -35.34
N ILE A 6 -25.42 7.95 -35.13
CA ILE A 6 -25.89 8.41 -33.80
C ILE A 6 -26.04 7.21 -32.85
N ASN A 7 -26.63 6.11 -33.31
CA ASN A 7 -26.79 4.91 -32.50
C ASN A 7 -25.44 4.27 -32.14
N ALA A 8 -24.47 4.30 -33.05
CA ALA A 8 -23.11 3.80 -32.79
C ALA A 8 -22.37 4.67 -31.77
N ILE A 9 -22.49 6.01 -31.87
CA ILE A 9 -21.89 6.94 -30.89
C ILE A 9 -22.51 6.76 -29.50
N ALA A 10 -23.83 6.64 -29.43
CA ALA A 10 -24.54 6.40 -28.17
C ALA A 10 -24.09 5.08 -27.53
N PHE A 11 -23.93 4.02 -28.34
CA PHE A 11 -23.46 2.73 -27.86
C PHE A 11 -22.02 2.79 -27.33
N LEU A 12 -21.11 3.46 -28.04
CA LEU A 12 -19.72 3.64 -27.61
C LEU A 12 -19.63 4.46 -26.31
N HIS A 13 -20.45 5.49 -26.15
CA HIS A 13 -20.49 6.31 -24.94
C HIS A 13 -21.02 5.52 -23.74
N LEU A 14 -22.05 4.68 -23.93
CA LEU A 14 -22.59 3.80 -22.88
C LEU A 14 -21.55 2.75 -22.44
N LEU A 15 -20.79 2.19 -23.38
CA LEU A 15 -19.69 1.29 -23.06
C LEU A 15 -18.60 2.00 -22.24
N PHE A 16 -18.21 3.21 -22.63
CA PHE A 16 -17.20 3.99 -21.90
C PHE A 16 -17.64 4.31 -20.45
N LEU A 17 -18.90 4.68 -20.25
CA LEU A 17 -19.46 4.93 -18.91
C LEU A 17 -19.44 3.65 -18.05
N SER A 18 -19.88 2.51 -18.59
CA SER A 18 -19.83 1.23 -17.86
C SER A 18 -18.41 0.81 -17.49
N PHE A 19 -17.44 1.05 -18.39
CA PHE A 19 -16.03 0.73 -18.16
C PHE A 19 -15.40 1.63 -17.09
N SER A 20 -15.84 2.90 -17.00
CA SER A 20 -15.37 3.85 -15.99
C SER A 20 -15.80 3.47 -14.57
N GLU A 21 -16.98 2.89 -14.39
CA GLU A 21 -17.44 2.40 -13.08
C GLU A 21 -16.68 1.14 -12.65
N LEU A 22 -16.45 0.21 -13.58
CA LEU A 22 -15.62 -0.98 -13.35
C LEU A 22 -14.15 -0.63 -13.02
N PHE A 23 -13.58 0.38 -13.69
CA PHE A 23 -12.21 0.84 -13.42
C PHE A 23 -12.09 1.54 -12.07
N SER A 24 -13.13 2.28 -11.65
CA SER A 24 -13.17 2.93 -10.34
C SER A 24 -13.22 1.92 -9.20
N GLU A 25 -13.91 0.79 -9.38
CA GLU A 25 -13.89 -0.32 -8.41
C GLU A 25 -12.54 -1.03 -8.36
N LEU A 26 -11.88 -1.26 -9.50
CA LEU A 26 -10.52 -1.84 -9.56
C LEU A 26 -9.46 -0.92 -8.91
N PHE A 27 -9.58 0.39 -9.07
CA PHE A 27 -8.73 1.37 -8.37
C PHE A 27 -9.03 1.43 -6.87
N SER A 28 -10.30 1.23 -6.48
CA SER A 28 -10.73 1.18 -5.09
C SER A 28 -10.28 -0.10 -4.36
N ILE A 29 -10.12 -1.22 -5.08
CA ILE A 29 -9.65 -2.50 -4.50
C ILE A 29 -8.18 -2.42 -4.03
N ASN A 30 -7.37 -1.52 -4.60
CA ASN A 30 -6.04 -1.18 -4.06
C ASN A 30 -6.07 -0.14 -2.91
N CYS A 31 -7.23 0.47 -2.66
CA CYS A 31 -7.39 1.55 -1.68
C CYS A 31 -8.12 1.12 -0.40
N THR A 32 -8.08 -0.17 -0.04
CA THR A 32 -8.25 -0.57 1.39
C THR A 32 -7.01 -0.25 2.24
N VAL A 33 -5.95 0.29 1.60
CA VAL A 33 -4.67 0.72 2.19
C VAL A 33 -4.66 2.23 2.52
N PHE A 34 -5.80 2.92 2.63
CA PHE A 34 -5.80 4.34 3.03
C PHE A 34 -5.47 4.58 4.52
N GLY A 35 -4.87 3.60 5.19
CA GLY A 35 -4.38 3.68 6.56
C GLY A 35 -3.11 2.87 6.81
N GLN A 36 -2.44 2.34 5.78
CA GLN A 36 -1.20 1.56 5.94
C GLN A 36 -0.12 2.11 4.99
N CYS A 37 1.14 2.02 5.41
CA CYS A 37 2.28 2.32 4.54
C CYS A 37 2.32 1.37 3.31
N PRO A 38 3.08 1.69 2.25
CA PRO A 38 3.20 0.84 1.07
C PRO A 38 3.56 -0.61 1.40
N GLN A 39 2.88 -1.56 0.75
CA GLN A 39 3.09 -2.99 1.00
C GLN A 39 4.55 -3.43 0.80
N ALA A 40 5.22 -2.87 -0.21
CA ALA A 40 6.63 -3.15 -0.48
C ALA A 40 7.54 -2.71 0.69
N GLU A 41 7.27 -1.56 1.30
CA GLU A 41 8.06 -1.03 2.42
C GLU A 41 7.85 -1.85 3.69
N SER A 42 6.60 -2.17 4.04
CA SER A 42 6.33 -3.06 5.19
C SER A 42 6.97 -4.44 5.02
N LEU A 43 6.99 -4.99 3.80
CA LEU A 43 7.66 -6.26 3.51
C LEU A 43 9.18 -6.15 3.66
N ALA A 44 9.79 -5.08 3.17
CA ALA A 44 11.22 -4.83 3.29
C ALA A 44 11.64 -4.71 4.77
N LEU A 45 10.86 -3.99 5.58
CA LEU A 45 11.08 -3.91 7.02
C LEU A 45 10.94 -5.28 7.70
N LEU A 46 9.93 -6.08 7.36
CA LEU A 46 9.80 -7.45 7.89
C LEU A 46 10.95 -8.38 7.46
N GLN A 47 11.55 -8.14 6.30
CA GLN A 47 12.77 -8.83 5.88
C GLN A 47 13.98 -8.38 6.70
N LEU A 48 14.16 -7.08 6.87
CA LEU A 48 15.20 -6.48 7.69
C LEU A 48 15.16 -7.02 9.13
N LYS A 49 13.94 -7.15 9.69
CA LYS A 49 13.70 -7.73 11.02
C LYS A 49 14.34 -9.11 11.22
N ARG A 50 14.58 -9.89 10.16
CA ARG A 50 15.23 -11.21 10.28
C ARG A 50 16.73 -11.14 10.51
N GLY A 51 17.36 -9.98 10.34
CA GLY A 51 18.80 -9.78 10.59
C GLY A 51 19.11 -9.18 11.96
N PHE A 52 18.09 -8.91 12.78
CA PHE A 52 18.24 -8.29 14.08
C PHE A 52 17.46 -9.07 15.14
N THR A 53 18.07 -9.21 16.32
CA THR A 53 17.40 -9.69 17.51
C THR A 53 16.83 -8.51 18.29
N PHE A 54 15.50 -8.49 18.39
CA PHE A 54 14.76 -7.42 19.06
C PHE A 54 14.53 -7.78 20.52
N VAL A 55 15.24 -7.12 21.43
CA VAL A 55 15.34 -7.54 22.85
C VAL A 55 14.00 -7.49 23.58
N ASP A 56 13.12 -6.52 23.30
CA ASP A 56 11.76 -6.52 23.89
C ASP A 56 10.75 -5.57 23.23
N GLN A 57 11.21 -4.57 22.47
CA GLN A 57 10.37 -3.44 22.02
C GLN A 57 9.65 -3.67 20.67
N HIS A 58 10.17 -4.48 19.75
CA HIS A 58 9.62 -4.53 18.38
C HIS A 58 8.58 -5.62 18.17
N LYS A 59 7.78 -5.88 19.22
CA LYS A 59 6.50 -6.57 19.10
C LYS A 59 5.53 -5.80 18.19
N THR A 60 5.82 -4.53 17.92
CA THR A 60 5.02 -3.65 17.06
C THR A 60 5.14 -3.99 15.57
N TRP A 61 6.24 -4.60 15.12
CA TRP A 61 6.46 -5.00 13.72
C TRP A 61 5.68 -6.28 13.39
N ILE A 62 4.37 -6.12 13.22
CA ILE A 62 3.40 -7.19 13.01
C ILE A 62 2.95 -7.17 11.54
N PRO A 63 2.98 -8.30 10.83
CA PRO A 63 2.46 -8.37 9.47
C PRO A 63 1.02 -7.88 9.38
N LYS A 64 0.67 -7.21 8.27
CA LYS A 64 -0.68 -6.72 7.97
C LYS A 64 -1.19 -5.61 8.91
N THR A 65 -0.33 -5.01 9.73
CA THR A 65 -0.64 -3.77 10.46
C THR A 65 0.03 -2.57 9.78
N ASN A 66 -0.43 -1.36 10.10
CA ASN A 66 0.18 -0.14 9.54
C ASN A 66 1.63 0.01 10.04
N CYS A 67 2.62 -0.06 9.12
CA CYS A 67 4.01 0.04 9.53
C CYS A 67 4.44 1.43 10.03
N CYS A 68 3.69 2.50 9.73
CA CYS A 68 3.92 3.80 10.33
C CYS A 68 3.60 3.85 11.83
N ASN A 69 2.90 2.84 12.36
CA ASN A 69 2.65 2.68 13.79
C ASN A 69 3.69 1.74 14.44
N TRP A 70 4.63 1.22 13.67
CA TRP A 70 5.69 0.37 14.22
C TRP A 70 6.70 1.23 14.97
N GLU A 71 7.19 0.71 16.08
CA GLU A 71 8.20 1.39 16.88
C GLU A 71 9.48 1.56 16.06
N GLY A 72 10.08 2.74 16.15
CA GLY A 72 11.27 3.12 15.39
C GLY A 72 11.01 3.46 13.91
N VAL A 73 9.78 3.36 13.40
CA VAL A 73 9.47 3.72 12.01
C VAL A 73 8.93 5.15 11.93
N THR A 74 9.56 5.98 11.11
CA THR A 74 9.08 7.35 10.81
C THR A 74 8.56 7.41 9.38
N CYS A 75 7.33 7.91 9.22
CA CYS A 75 6.70 8.09 7.92
C CYS A 75 6.52 9.57 7.55
N ASP A 76 6.50 9.85 6.25
CA ASP A 76 6.08 11.15 5.69
C ASP A 76 4.55 11.31 5.68
N GLU A 77 4.08 12.48 5.25
CA GLU A 77 2.64 12.79 5.11
C GLU A 77 1.91 11.89 4.10
N TRP A 78 2.65 11.23 3.21
CA TRP A 78 2.15 10.25 2.23
C TRP A 78 2.27 8.80 2.73
N ARG A 79 2.59 8.60 4.01
CA ARG A 79 2.76 7.30 4.67
C ARG A 79 3.90 6.44 4.12
N ARG A 80 4.92 7.06 3.55
CA ARG A 80 6.16 6.37 3.15
C ARG A 80 7.18 6.44 4.26
N VAL A 81 7.91 5.36 4.47
CA VAL A 81 8.97 5.26 5.46
C VAL A 81 10.13 6.16 5.04
N ILE A 82 10.44 7.15 5.86
CA ILE A 82 11.54 8.11 5.66
C ILE A 82 12.61 8.04 6.75
N GLY A 83 12.37 7.27 7.81
CA GLY A 83 13.31 7.11 8.91
C GLY A 83 13.11 5.81 9.64
N LEU A 84 14.22 5.25 10.12
CA LEU A 84 14.26 4.02 10.88
C LEU A 84 15.25 4.16 12.04
N ASP A 85 14.76 3.95 13.27
CA ASP A 85 15.56 3.91 14.49
C ASP A 85 15.76 2.45 14.93
N LEU A 86 17.01 2.01 14.92
CA LEU A 86 17.44 0.66 15.32
C LEU A 86 18.35 0.68 16.55
N SER A 87 18.39 1.79 17.30
CA SER A 87 19.37 1.99 18.38
C SER A 87 19.27 0.96 19.52
N ASN A 88 18.10 0.33 19.67
CA ASN A 88 17.86 -0.72 20.67
C ASN A 88 17.91 -2.14 20.09
N GLN A 89 18.59 -2.33 18.95
CA GLN A 89 18.73 -3.64 18.29
C GLN A 89 20.08 -4.29 18.51
N LEU A 90 20.04 -5.61 18.67
CA LEU A 90 21.22 -6.45 18.56
C LEU A 90 21.26 -7.03 17.15
N ILE A 91 22.42 -6.97 16.50
CA ILE A 91 22.64 -7.69 15.24
C ILE A 91 22.65 -9.18 15.58
N GLU A 92 21.88 -9.97 14.84
CA GLU A 92 21.95 -11.42 14.98
C GLU A 92 23.21 -11.90 14.26
N ASP A 93 24.30 -12.07 15.00
CA ASP A 93 25.50 -12.73 14.52
C ASP A 93 25.24 -14.25 14.51
N ASN A 94 25.12 -14.81 13.30
CA ASN A 94 25.02 -16.26 13.05
C ASN A 94 26.40 -16.86 12.78
#